data_AF-A0A932PGV7-F1
#
_entry.id   AF-A0A932PGV7-F1
#
_cell.length_a   1.000
_cell.length_b   1.000
_cell.length_c   1.000
_cell.angle_alpha   90.00
_cell.angle_beta   90.00
_cell.angle_gamma   90.00
#
_symmetry.space_group_name_H-M   'P 1'
#
loop_
_entity.id
_entity.type
_entity.pdbx_description
1 polymer ?
#
loop_
_entity_poly.entity_id
_entity_poly.type
_entity_poly.pdbx_seq_one_letter_code
_entity_poly.pdbx_strand_id
1 'polypeptide(L)' 'MAKRYTVSDGRFVLNLEEAEEGGYVVTSPLDPELITQAETIAEAFANARDAAKALKQSRTRLMRHLSALKTQA' A
#
# COMPACT_ATOMS: atom_id res chain seq x y z
N MET A 1 16.39 -12.22 -13.00
CA MET A 1 15.34 -11.19 -12.78
C MET A 1 14.37 -11.74 -11.76
N ALA A 2 14.00 -10.94 -10.75
CA ALA A 2 12.99 -11.34 -9.77
C ALA A 2 11.65 -11.57 -10.47
N LYS A 3 10.92 -12.61 -10.06
CA LYS A 3 9.63 -12.93 -10.65
C LYS A 3 8.59 -11.95 -10.15
N ARG A 4 7.73 -11.48 -11.07
CA ARG A 4 6.69 -10.50 -10.78
C ARG A 4 5.32 -11.04 -11.11
N TYR A 5 4.36 -10.71 -10.26
CA TYR A 5 2.97 -11.12 -10.39
C TYR A 5 2.05 -9.94 -10.14
N THR A 6 0.94 -9.88 -10.86
CA THR A 6 -0.18 -9.01 -10.52
C THR A 6 -1.32 -9.89 -10.05
N VAL A 7 -1.80 -9.64 -8.84
CA VAL A 7 -2.87 -10.40 -8.20
C VAL A 7 -4.00 -9.48 -7.78
N SER A 8 -5.22 -10.00 -7.73
CA SER A 8 -6.38 -9.25 -7.25
C SER A 8 -7.35 -10.14 -6.48
N ASP A 9 -7.99 -9.56 -5.47
CA ASP A 9 -9.10 -10.16 -4.71
C ASP A 9 -10.45 -9.47 -5.00
N GLY A 10 -10.52 -8.70 -6.09
CA GLY A 10 -11.68 -7.89 -6.47
C GLY A 10 -11.81 -6.56 -5.73
N ARG A 11 -11.04 -6.33 -4.66
CA ARG A 11 -10.98 -5.04 -3.94
C ARG A 11 -9.61 -4.39 -4.02
N PHE A 12 -8.55 -5.18 -3.99
CA PHE A 12 -7.17 -4.76 -4.15
C PHE A 12 -6.59 -5.35 -5.42
N VAL A 13 -5.72 -4.58 -6.07
CA VAL A 13 -4.80 -5.05 -7.11
C VAL A 13 -3.41 -4.82 -6.53
N LEU A 14 -2.61 -5.88 -6.46
CA LEU A 14 -1.25 -5.83 -5.90
C LEU A 14 -0.25 -6.33 -6.93
N ASN A 15 0.88 -5.66 -7.01
CA ASN A 15 2.08 -6.15 -7.67
C ASN A 15 2.97 -6.80 -6.62
N LEU A 16 3.32 -8.07 -6.84
CA LEU A 16 4.21 -8.85 -6.00
C LEU A 16 5.52 -9.07 -6.75
N GLU A 17 6.64 -8.76 -6.12
CA GLU A 17 7.98 -9.07 -6.60
C GLU A 17 8.68 -9.98 -5.59
N GLU A 18 9.18 -11.13 -6.03
CA GLU A 18 9.93 -12.04 -5.17
C GLU A 18 11.18 -11.34 -4.61
N ALA A 19 11.30 -11.31 -3.28
CA ALA A 19 12.45 -10.71 -2.60
C ALA A 19 13.62 -11.72 -2.50
N GLU A 20 14.86 -11.22 -2.48
CA GLU A 20 16.07 -12.07 -2.41
C GLU A 20 16.12 -12.94 -1.16
N GLU A 21 15.61 -12.44 -0.03
CA GLU A 21 15.54 -13.15 1.25
C GLU A 21 14.32 -14.08 1.37
N GLY A 22 13.48 -14.15 0.32
CA GLY A 22 12.20 -14.86 0.34
C GLY A 22 11.02 -13.93 0.62
N GLY A 23 9.82 -14.43 0.32
CA GLY A 23 8.59 -13.62 0.37
C GLY A 23 8.48 -12.64 -0.81
N TYR A 24 7.71 -11.58 -0.60
CA TYR A 24 7.31 -10.63 -1.63
C TYR A 24 7.46 -9.19 -1.15
N VAL A 25 8.02 -8.35 -2.01
CA VAL A 25 7.75 -6.91 -1.99
C VAL A 25 6.37 -6.68 -2.60
N VAL A 26 5.50 -6.01 -1.84
CA VAL A 26 4.10 -5.81 -2.18
C VAL A 26 3.87 -4.34 -2.47
N THR A 27 3.37 -4.02 -3.66
CA THR A 27 2.99 -2.65 -4.05
C THR A 27 1.60 -2.62 -4.69
N SER A 28 0.96 -1.47 -4.80
CA SER A 28 -0.33 -1.31 -5.49
C SER A 28 -0.21 -0.36 -6.68
N PRO A 29 -0.63 -0.74 -7.90
CA PRO A 29 -0.70 0.19 -9.02
C PRO A 29 -1.78 1.28 -8.84
N LEU A 30 -2.74 1.08 -7.93
CA LEU A 30 -3.82 2.03 -7.68
C LEU A 30 -3.51 2.99 -6.52
N ASP A 31 -2.50 2.67 -5.70
CA ASP A 31 -2.05 3.48 -4.58
C ASP A 31 -0.52 3.35 -4.48
N PRO A 32 0.24 4.23 -5.18
CA PRO A 32 1.70 4.12 -5.26
C PRO A 32 2.43 4.23 -3.92
N GLU A 33 1.82 4.86 -2.91
CA GLU A 33 2.39 4.93 -1.57
C GLU A 33 2.11 3.68 -0.72
N LEU A 34 1.28 2.75 -1.20
CA LEU A 34 1.07 1.44 -0.58
C LEU A 34 2.24 0.53 -0.95
N ILE A 35 3.20 0.43 -0.02
CA ILE A 35 4.38 -0.42 -0.12
C ILE A 35 4.49 -1.21 1.18
N THR A 36 4.50 -2.54 1.09
CA THR A 36 4.65 -3.47 2.22
C THR A 36 5.48 -4.69 1.82
N GLN A 37 5.67 -5.63 2.74
CA GLN A 37 6.28 -6.94 2.50
C GLN A 37 5.38 -8.03 3.08
N ALA A 38 5.51 -9.26 2.58
CA ALA A 38 4.79 -10.43 3.08
C ALA A 38 5.46 -11.73 2.64
N GLU A 39 5.32 -12.81 3.42
CA GLU A 39 5.82 -14.14 3.06
C GLU A 39 4.85 -14.89 2.14
N THR A 40 3.55 -14.60 2.27
CA THR A 40 2.49 -15.29 1.52
C THR A 40 1.56 -14.31 0.80
N ILE A 41 0.84 -14.78 -0.21
CA ILE A 41 -0.16 -13.97 -0.93
C ILE A 41 -1.29 -13.53 0.02
N ALA A 42 -1.74 -14.42 0.92
CA ALA A 42 -2.78 -14.10 1.89
C ALA A 42 -2.34 -12.96 2.84
N GLU A 43 -1.09 -13.04 3.32
CA GLU A 43 -0.49 -12.00 4.14
C GLU A 43 -0.29 -10.70 3.35
N ALA A 44 0.10 -10.76 2.08
CA ALA A 44 0.24 -9.58 1.23
C ALA A 44 -1.07 -8.76 1.17
N PHE A 45 -2.21 -9.43 1.02
CA PHE A 45 -3.51 -8.75 1.07
C PHE A 45 -3.87 -8.23 2.47
N ALA A 46 -3.54 -8.96 3.54
CA ALA A 46 -3.77 -8.49 4.91
C ALA A 46 -2.95 -7.21 5.19
N ASN A 47 -1.64 -7.26 4.91
CA ASN A 47 -0.72 -6.14 5.11
C ASN A 47 -1.09 -4.95 4.23
N ALA A 48 -1.52 -5.17 2.98
CA ALA A 48 -2.00 -4.11 2.09
C ALA A 48 -3.26 -3.42 2.61
N ARG A 49 -4.20 -4.16 3.23
CA ARG A 49 -5.41 -3.57 3.83
C ARG A 49 -5.08 -2.67 5.01
N ASP A 50 -4.15 -3.11 5.86
CA ASP A 50 -3.70 -2.32 7.01
C ASP A 50 -2.93 -1.08 6.57
N ALA A 51 -2.03 -1.20 5.60
CA ALA A 51 -1.32 -0.07 5.00
C ALA A 51 -2.28 0.94 4.36
N ALA A 52 -3.27 0.48 3.58
CA ALA A 52 -4.28 1.36 2.98
C ALA A 52 -5.09 2.12 4.03
N LYS A 53 -5.45 1.47 5.14
CA LYS A 53 -6.13 2.12 6.26
C LYS A 53 -5.25 3.20 6.91
N ALA A 54 -3.98 2.90 7.15
CA ALA A 54 -3.02 3.84 7.72
C ALA A 54 -2.78 5.05 6.79
N LEU A 55 -2.58 4.81 5.49
CA LEU A 55 -2.41 5.86 4.48
C LEU A 55 -3.63 6.76 4.40
N LYS A 56 -4.85 6.19 4.37
CA LYS A 56 -6.09 6.96 4.38
C LYS A 56 -6.18 7.87 5.61
N GLN A 57 -5.84 7.35 6.80
CA GLN A 57 -5.84 8.15 8.02
C GLN A 57 -4.80 9.28 7.98
N SER A 58 -3.58 8.99 7.52
CA SER A 58 -2.51 9.98 7.36
C SER A 58 -2.91 11.09 6.40
N ARG A 59 -3.39 10.74 5.20
CA ARG A 59 -3.90 11.68 4.18
C ARG A 59 -5.02 12.56 4.74
N THR A 60 -5.97 11.98 5.47
CA THR A 60 -7.07 12.73 6.10
C THR A 60 -6.55 13.76 7.11
N ARG A 61 -5.60 13.38 7.96
CA ARG A 61 -4.97 14.29 8.94
C ARG A 61 -4.21 15.42 8.25
N LEU A 62 -3.44 15.09 7.22
CA LEU A 62 -2.69 16.07 6.43
C LEU A 62 -3.62 17.08 5.75
N MET A 63 -4.68 16.60 5.08
CA MET A 63 -5.66 17.48 4.42
C MET A 63 -6.34 18.43 5.41
N ARG A 64 -6.70 17.95 6.61
CA ARG A 64 -7.25 18.79 7.67
C ARG A 64 -6.27 19.88 8.10
N HIS A 65 -4.99 19.52 8.27
CA HIS A 65 -3.96 20.48 8.66
C HIS A 65 -3.71 21.54 7.57
N LEU A 66 -3.56 21.11 6.32
CA LEU A 66 -3.36 22.03 5.19
C LEU A 66 -4.55 22.97 4.98
N SER A 67 -5.78 22.49 5.20
CA SER A 67 -6.98 23.33 5.13
C SER A 67 -6.99 24.40 6.21
N ALA A 68 -6.58 24.07 7.44
CA ALA A 68 -6.51 25.03 8.54
C ALA A 68 -5.47 26.13 8.29
N LEU A 69 -4.31 25.78 7.70
CA LEU A 69 -3.28 26.76 7.34
C LEU A 69 -3.75 27.72 6.25
N LYS A 70 -4.51 27.24 5.26
CA LYS A 70 -5.04 28.08 4.17
C LYS A 70 -6.06 29.11 4.64
N THR A 71 -6.84 28.83 5.68
CA THR A 71 -7.83 29.77 6.23
C THR A 71 -7.19 30.91 7.04
N GLN A 72 -5.90 30.78 7.42
CA GLN A 72 -5.17 31.76 8.22
C GLN A 72 -4.30 32.72 7.38
N ALA A 73 -4.23 32.51 6.06
CA ALA A 73 -3.51 33.35 5.10
C ALA A 73 -4.50 34.21 4.31
#